data_AF-A0AAW0QDC1-F1
#
_entry.id   AF-A0AAW0QDC1-F1
#
_cell.length_a   1.000
_cell.length_b   1.000
_cell.length_c   1.000
_cell.angle_alpha   90.00
_cell.angle_beta   90.00
_cell.angle_gamma   90.00
#
_symmetry.space_group_name_H-M   'P 1'
#
loop_
_entity.id
_entity.type
_entity.pdbx_description
1 polymer ?
#
loop_
_entity_poly.entity_id
_entity_poly.type
_entity_poly.pdbx_seq_one_letter_code
_entity_poly.pdbx_strand_id
1 'polypeptide(L)'
;MTSQSTTGRAGLVWTETLFGFKPAWESEPSLDAIRDVCSEHLSLPAGSTCIVTFRAAGALNKIYTVESTKGAFIMRVSLPVDPGYKTRGEVNTLRFVRENTTIPVPKIVAYDDASSNKIGFEWILMELIPGKSLYYHWRNLTMEQKTTLVQRVAELQAQLFQFCPIGGSATVRGIGTLGTDTTEFDIPGRIVSYPFVEGNCYDYDIPRGPFRSSHDWLYSRLEIIRRQKLEDMEAAEDEDDREVAEAALEATQHLKSVLPKIFPPLQGYEAERTAVWHHDISQMNIMVDEGGNITGIVDWECIFAAPSWIITKTPHLLHNTERDEEPRRDEYGDETEEDRERERQIRGSAALDNDGKNLLYWIHLKEYEDTQLKKVYNMRMQQLLPSWNEMMEDAEMQLDFYECLEGTAIGLGTLATIHWAKSIEKGDIVRIGEDNSGDSTDGEHEEAEHEEHEGEE
;
A
#
# COMPACT_ATOMS: atom_id res chain seq x y z
N MET A 1 -20.42 -9.53 -14.55
CA MET A 1 -20.12 -10.01 -15.95
C MET A 1 -18.61 -10.04 -16.17
N THR A 2 -18.02 -11.04 -16.87
CA THR A 2 -16.56 -11.05 -17.13
C THR A 2 -16.17 -10.04 -18.22
N SER A 3 -15.61 -8.91 -17.80
CA SER A 3 -14.93 -7.95 -18.67
C SER A 3 -13.58 -8.54 -19.13
N GLN A 4 -13.50 -9.00 -20.38
CA GLN A 4 -12.23 -9.39 -21.01
C GLN A 4 -11.62 -8.14 -21.66
N SER A 5 -10.55 -7.60 -21.05
CA SER A 5 -9.72 -6.56 -21.68
C SER A 5 -9.06 -7.12 -22.94
N THR A 6 -9.25 -6.44 -24.08
CA THR A 6 -8.95 -6.98 -25.41
C THR A 6 -7.51 -6.77 -25.91
N THR A 7 -6.60 -6.17 -25.14
CA THR A 7 -5.16 -6.18 -25.47
C THR A 7 -4.29 -5.85 -24.25
N GLY A 8 -3.25 -6.65 -24.00
CA GLY A 8 -2.14 -6.28 -23.11
C GLY A 8 -2.11 -6.96 -21.73
N ARG A 9 -3.25 -7.44 -21.21
CA ARG A 9 -3.38 -8.04 -19.86
C ARG A 9 -3.70 -9.54 -19.88
N ALA A 10 -3.02 -10.30 -20.74
CA ALA A 10 -3.24 -11.75 -20.87
C ALA A 10 -2.92 -12.48 -19.55
N GLY A 11 -3.75 -13.44 -19.13
CA GLY A 11 -3.58 -14.13 -17.85
C GLY A 11 -4.27 -13.45 -16.66
N LEU A 12 -4.81 -12.23 -16.84
CA LEU A 12 -5.60 -11.51 -15.85
C LEU A 12 -7.09 -11.58 -16.22
N VAL A 13 -7.92 -11.95 -15.24
CA VAL A 13 -9.37 -11.80 -15.29
C VAL A 13 -9.85 -11.00 -14.09
N TRP A 14 -11.02 -10.38 -14.21
CA TRP A 14 -11.65 -9.63 -13.12
C TRP A 14 -12.88 -10.39 -12.62
N THR A 15 -12.95 -10.61 -11.31
CA THR A 15 -14.11 -11.19 -10.64
C THR A 15 -14.82 -10.11 -9.84
N GLU A 16 -16.13 -10.05 -10.00
CA GLU A 16 -17.00 -9.11 -9.30
C GLU A 16 -17.20 -9.56 -7.84
N THR A 17 -17.02 -8.64 -6.90
CA THR A 17 -17.21 -8.80 -5.46
C THR A 17 -18.19 -7.75 -4.94
N LEU A 18 -18.57 -7.84 -3.66
CA LEU A 18 -19.44 -6.84 -3.02
C LEU A 18 -18.81 -5.43 -3.00
N PHE A 19 -17.48 -5.35 -3.03
CA PHE A 19 -16.73 -4.09 -2.92
C PHE A 19 -15.99 -3.70 -4.20
N GLY A 20 -16.33 -4.32 -5.35
CA GLY A 20 -15.78 -3.93 -6.66
C GLY A 20 -15.23 -5.11 -7.47
N PHE A 21 -14.12 -4.90 -8.16
CA PHE A 21 -13.49 -5.94 -8.98
C PHE A 21 -12.22 -6.45 -8.31
N LYS A 22 -12.13 -7.76 -8.10
CA LYS A 22 -10.91 -8.44 -7.65
C LYS A 22 -10.13 -9.02 -8.84
N PRO A 23 -8.82 -8.77 -8.96
CA PRO A 23 -8.01 -9.39 -9.99
C PRO A 23 -7.83 -10.88 -9.69
N ALA A 24 -7.92 -11.72 -10.72
CA ALA A 24 -7.77 -13.16 -10.61
C ALA A 24 -6.92 -13.73 -11.75
N TRP A 25 -6.30 -14.87 -11.47
CA TRP A 25 -5.41 -15.58 -12.39
C TRP A 25 -6.23 -16.42 -13.36
N GLU A 26 -6.11 -16.16 -14.66
CA GLU A 26 -6.73 -16.99 -15.71
C GLU A 26 -6.11 -18.41 -15.74
N SER A 27 -4.84 -18.51 -15.37
CA SER A 27 -4.09 -19.76 -15.32
C SER A 27 -3.01 -19.73 -14.23
N GLU A 28 -2.71 -20.91 -13.67
CA GLU A 28 -1.64 -21.07 -12.69
C GLU A 28 -0.25 -21.04 -13.34
N PRO A 29 0.72 -20.30 -12.77
CA PRO A 29 2.12 -20.38 -13.18
C PRO A 29 2.68 -21.81 -13.00
N SER A 30 3.34 -22.33 -14.04
CA SER A 30 3.93 -23.67 -13.99
C SER A 30 5.16 -23.72 -13.09
N LEU A 31 5.16 -24.60 -12.08
CA LEU A 31 6.32 -24.85 -11.21
C LEU A 31 7.55 -25.34 -11.99
N ASP A 32 7.34 -26.09 -13.08
CA ASP A 32 8.43 -26.56 -13.93
C ASP A 32 9.05 -25.40 -14.71
N ALA A 33 8.23 -24.51 -15.26
CA ALA A 33 8.70 -23.31 -15.94
C ALA A 33 9.46 -22.38 -14.98
N ILE A 34 8.96 -22.19 -13.75
CA ILE A 34 9.64 -21.43 -12.70
C ILE A 34 11.00 -22.06 -12.39
N ARG A 35 11.05 -23.39 -12.20
CA ARG A 35 12.30 -24.11 -11.92
C ARG A 35 13.33 -23.93 -13.03
N ASP A 36 12.90 -23.98 -14.29
CA ASP A 36 13.78 -23.81 -15.45
C ASP A 36 14.37 -22.38 -15.50
N VAL A 37 13.53 -21.36 -15.30
CA VAL A 37 13.95 -19.94 -15.22
C VAL A 37 14.92 -19.75 -14.06
N CYS A 38 14.61 -20.24 -12.86
CA CYS A 38 15.51 -20.16 -11.71
C CYS A 38 16.85 -20.83 -12.00
N SER A 39 16.85 -22.03 -12.58
CA SER A 39 18.08 -22.77 -12.86
C SER A 39 18.98 -22.04 -13.86
N GLU A 40 18.39 -21.40 -14.87
CA GLU A 40 19.09 -20.59 -15.86
C GLU A 40 19.70 -19.32 -15.25
N HIS A 41 18.89 -18.49 -14.58
CA HIS A 41 19.35 -17.21 -14.03
C HIS A 41 20.27 -17.35 -12.81
N LEU A 42 20.12 -18.42 -12.04
CA LEU A 42 21.08 -18.79 -11.00
C LEU A 42 22.31 -19.50 -11.58
N SER A 43 22.40 -19.75 -12.90
CA SER A 43 23.51 -20.45 -13.55
C SER A 43 23.86 -21.75 -12.81
N LEU A 44 22.86 -22.59 -12.57
CA LEU A 44 23.00 -23.85 -11.87
C LEU A 44 23.56 -24.94 -12.81
N PRO A 45 24.48 -25.81 -12.35
CA PRO A 45 24.98 -26.92 -13.17
C PRO A 45 23.87 -27.90 -13.57
N ALA A 46 24.01 -28.54 -14.74
CA ALA A 46 23.04 -29.55 -15.18
C ALA A 46 22.88 -30.67 -14.13
N GLY A 47 21.63 -30.95 -13.75
CA GLY A 47 21.30 -31.97 -12.75
C GLY A 47 21.44 -31.53 -11.28
N SER A 48 21.78 -30.27 -11.00
CA SER A 48 21.78 -29.75 -9.62
C SER A 48 20.35 -29.54 -9.10
N THR A 49 20.20 -29.63 -7.78
CA THR A 49 18.92 -29.42 -7.10
C THR A 49 18.45 -27.96 -7.22
N CYS A 50 17.22 -27.79 -7.72
CA CYS A 50 16.44 -26.56 -7.66
C CYS A 50 15.00 -26.93 -7.26
N ILE A 51 14.65 -26.72 -6.00
CA ILE A 51 13.33 -27.03 -5.46
C ILE A 51 12.54 -25.73 -5.44
N VAL A 52 11.37 -25.74 -6.08
CA VAL A 52 10.44 -24.62 -6.10
C VAL A 52 9.19 -25.05 -5.35
N THR A 53 8.82 -24.27 -4.34
CA THR A 53 7.65 -24.56 -3.50
C THR A 53 6.78 -23.31 -3.46
N PHE A 54 5.48 -23.47 -3.70
CA PHE A 54 4.52 -22.39 -3.49
C PHE A 54 4.54 -21.96 -2.02
N ARG A 55 4.55 -20.65 -1.77
CA ARG A 55 4.64 -20.08 -0.42
C ARG A 55 3.38 -19.34 -0.02
N ALA A 56 2.90 -18.46 -0.90
CA ALA A 56 1.76 -17.61 -0.65
C ALA A 56 1.26 -17.01 -1.97
N ALA A 57 0.00 -16.60 -2.00
CA ALA A 57 -0.56 -15.72 -3.01
C ALA A 57 -1.13 -14.48 -2.32
N GLY A 58 -0.97 -13.31 -2.96
CA GLY A 58 -1.70 -12.09 -2.63
C GLY A 58 -2.53 -11.66 -3.84
N ALA A 59 -3.18 -10.49 -3.73
CA ALA A 59 -4.05 -9.96 -4.78
C ALA A 59 -3.36 -9.90 -6.16
N LEU A 60 -2.09 -9.47 -6.21
CA LEU A 60 -1.38 -9.20 -7.45
C LEU A 60 -0.20 -10.14 -7.73
N ASN A 61 0.20 -10.98 -6.77
CA ASN A 61 1.43 -11.76 -6.88
C ASN A 61 1.28 -13.16 -6.30
N LYS A 62 2.01 -14.10 -6.89
CA LYS A 62 2.26 -15.43 -6.31
C LYS A 62 3.73 -15.55 -5.94
N ILE A 63 3.98 -16.04 -4.74
CA ILE A 63 5.30 -16.13 -4.12
C ILE A 63 5.69 -17.58 -4.02
N TYR A 64 6.89 -17.90 -4.51
CA TYR A 64 7.48 -19.24 -4.45
C TYR A 64 8.84 -19.17 -3.77
N THR A 65 9.13 -20.09 -2.86
CA THR A 65 10.48 -20.30 -2.37
C THR A 65 11.27 -21.12 -3.37
N VAL A 66 12.54 -20.76 -3.54
CA VAL A 66 13.46 -21.45 -4.44
C VAL A 66 14.69 -21.86 -3.64
N GLU A 67 14.86 -23.15 -3.40
CA GLU A 67 16.02 -23.72 -2.72
C GLU A 67 16.97 -24.34 -3.73
N SER A 68 18.24 -23.92 -3.68
CA SER A 68 19.26 -24.39 -4.61
C SER A 68 20.62 -24.56 -3.93
N THR A 69 21.59 -25.11 -4.65
CA THR A 69 22.99 -25.17 -4.19
C THR A 69 23.64 -23.79 -4.01
N LYS A 70 23.02 -22.71 -4.53
CA LYS A 70 23.49 -21.33 -4.37
C LYS A 70 22.82 -20.59 -3.21
N GLY A 71 21.89 -21.22 -2.51
CA GLY A 71 21.14 -20.62 -1.40
C GLY A 71 19.64 -20.64 -1.63
N ALA A 72 18.93 -19.88 -0.79
CA ALA A 72 17.49 -19.71 -0.82
C ALA A 72 17.09 -18.37 -1.43
N PHE A 73 16.09 -18.39 -2.29
CA PHE A 73 15.59 -17.23 -3.03
C PHE A 73 14.07 -17.19 -2.98
N ILE A 74 13.52 -16.04 -3.37
CA ILE A 74 12.11 -15.86 -3.64
C ILE A 74 11.93 -15.63 -5.13
N MET A 75 11.05 -16.41 -5.74
CA MET A 75 10.47 -16.10 -7.04
C MET A 75 9.10 -15.48 -6.82
N ARG A 76 8.91 -14.26 -7.29
CA ARG A 76 7.62 -13.60 -7.30
C ARG A 76 7.11 -13.52 -8.73
N VAL A 77 5.94 -14.08 -8.99
CA VAL A 77 5.25 -14.01 -10.28
C VAL A 77 4.11 -13.02 -10.13
N SER A 78 3.95 -12.09 -11.07
CA SER A 78 3.04 -10.96 -10.96
C SER A 78 1.93 -11.01 -12.01
N LEU A 79 0.71 -10.67 -11.59
CA LEU A 79 -0.40 -10.42 -12.51
C LEU A 79 -0.12 -9.15 -13.32
N PRO A 80 -0.37 -9.15 -14.65
CA PRO A 80 -0.09 -8.03 -15.52
C PRO A 80 -1.22 -6.97 -15.45
N VAL A 81 -1.47 -6.40 -14.26
CA VAL A 81 -2.45 -5.32 -14.07
C VAL A 81 -2.01 -4.01 -14.71
N ASP A 82 -0.70 -3.73 -14.67
CA ASP A 82 -0.04 -2.69 -15.49
C ASP A 82 1.17 -3.29 -16.21
N PRO A 83 0.94 -3.94 -17.37
CA PRO A 83 1.92 -4.78 -18.04
C PRO A 83 3.29 -4.12 -18.21
N GLY A 84 4.32 -4.75 -17.68
CA GLY A 84 5.72 -4.33 -17.65
C GLY A 84 6.04 -3.18 -16.70
N TYR A 85 5.11 -2.23 -16.52
CA TYR A 85 5.33 -1.07 -15.65
C TYR A 85 5.38 -1.45 -14.17
N LYS A 86 4.51 -2.36 -13.72
CA LYS A 86 4.48 -2.81 -12.32
C LYS A 86 5.79 -3.48 -11.91
N THR A 87 6.22 -4.48 -12.66
CA THR A 87 7.45 -5.22 -12.36
C THR A 87 8.68 -4.34 -12.48
N ARG A 88 8.79 -3.53 -13.54
CA ARG A 88 9.91 -2.62 -13.73
C ARG A 88 9.98 -1.55 -12.64
N GLY A 89 8.84 -0.98 -12.26
CA GLY A 89 8.75 0.05 -11.23
C GLY A 89 9.24 -0.44 -9.87
N GLU A 90 8.89 -1.66 -9.49
CA GLU A 90 9.39 -2.26 -8.25
C GLU A 90 10.90 -2.55 -8.30
N VAL A 91 11.39 -3.16 -9.38
CA VAL A 91 12.81 -3.45 -9.53
C VAL A 91 13.66 -2.20 -9.42
N ASN A 92 13.21 -1.11 -10.05
CA ASN A 92 13.90 0.18 -10.00
C ASN A 92 13.80 0.84 -8.63
N THR A 93 12.65 0.74 -7.96
CA THR A 93 12.47 1.22 -6.58
C THR A 93 13.39 0.48 -5.61
N LEU A 94 13.43 -0.86 -5.67
CA LEU A 94 14.33 -1.68 -4.85
C LEU A 94 15.80 -1.34 -5.10
N ARG A 95 16.20 -1.12 -6.36
CA ARG A 95 17.55 -0.67 -6.71
C ARG A 95 17.85 0.69 -6.11
N PHE A 96 16.95 1.66 -6.28
CA PHE A 96 17.09 3.01 -5.74
C PHE A 96 17.25 2.98 -4.22
N VAL A 97 16.37 2.28 -3.50
CA VAL A 97 16.41 2.18 -2.04
C VAL A 97 17.72 1.55 -1.58
N ARG A 98 18.16 0.47 -2.22
CA ARG A 98 19.40 -0.23 -1.88
C ARG A 98 20.66 0.60 -2.10
N GLU A 99 20.70 1.39 -3.18
CA GLU A 99 21.87 2.20 -3.53
C GLU A 99 21.97 3.49 -2.71
N ASN A 100 20.83 4.00 -2.21
CA ASN A 100 20.73 5.32 -1.61
C ASN A 100 20.43 5.32 -0.10
N THR A 101 20.16 4.15 0.50
CA THR A 101 19.84 4.03 1.93
C THR A 101 20.51 2.83 2.59
N THR A 102 20.39 2.74 3.92
CA THR A 102 20.77 1.56 4.70
C THR A 102 19.61 0.60 4.93
N ILE A 103 18.45 0.84 4.29
CA ILE A 103 17.28 -0.01 4.44
C ILE A 103 17.60 -1.40 3.89
N PRO A 104 17.46 -2.46 4.69
CA PRO A 104 17.62 -3.81 4.19
C PRO A 104 16.44 -4.14 3.28
N VAL A 105 16.69 -4.30 1.98
CA VAL A 105 15.69 -4.69 0.98
C VAL A 105 16.18 -5.90 0.19
N PRO A 106 15.27 -6.74 -0.36
CA PRO A 106 15.64 -7.88 -1.19
C PRO A 106 16.54 -7.45 -2.35
N LYS A 107 17.62 -8.21 -2.59
CA LYS A 107 18.46 -7.97 -3.77
C LYS A 107 17.85 -8.68 -4.97
N ILE A 108 17.65 -7.93 -6.06
CA ILE A 108 17.23 -8.50 -7.33
C ILE A 108 18.36 -9.33 -7.93
N VAL A 109 18.05 -10.57 -8.30
CA VAL A 109 18.93 -11.49 -9.03
C VAL A 109 18.67 -11.36 -10.53
N ALA A 110 17.41 -11.46 -10.92
CA ALA A 110 16.93 -11.31 -12.29
C ALA A 110 15.43 -10.98 -12.28
N TYR A 111 14.92 -10.45 -13.38
CA TYR A 111 13.49 -10.22 -13.58
C TYR A 111 13.18 -10.27 -15.08
N ASP A 112 11.92 -10.48 -15.41
CA ASP A 112 11.37 -10.30 -16.74
C ASP A 112 10.03 -9.58 -16.60
N ASP A 113 9.94 -8.40 -17.20
CA ASP A 113 8.76 -7.53 -17.18
C ASP A 113 7.88 -7.73 -18.44
N ALA A 114 8.17 -8.74 -19.26
CA ALA A 114 7.29 -9.18 -20.34
C ALA A 114 6.62 -10.51 -19.97
N SER A 115 5.37 -10.72 -20.40
CA SER A 115 4.69 -12.02 -20.27
C SER A 115 5.10 -13.04 -21.34
N SER A 116 5.83 -12.61 -22.39
CA SER A 116 6.32 -13.46 -23.47
C SER A 116 7.57 -14.26 -23.07
N ASN A 117 7.47 -15.00 -21.97
CA ASN A 117 8.54 -15.80 -21.40
C ASN A 117 8.06 -17.22 -21.05
N LYS A 118 8.95 -18.08 -20.54
CA LYS A 118 8.64 -19.49 -20.23
C LYS A 118 7.52 -19.67 -19.20
N ILE A 119 7.38 -18.74 -18.25
CA ILE A 119 6.38 -18.78 -17.17
C ILE A 119 5.03 -18.25 -17.69
N GLY A 120 5.03 -17.35 -18.68
CA GLY A 120 3.82 -16.73 -19.23
C GLY A 120 3.34 -15.49 -18.46
N PHE A 121 4.07 -15.10 -17.42
CA PHE A 121 3.76 -13.95 -16.55
C PHE A 121 5.04 -13.18 -16.24
N GLU A 122 4.90 -11.93 -15.82
CA GLU A 122 6.03 -11.15 -15.30
C GLU A 122 6.55 -11.76 -14.01
N TRP A 123 7.85 -11.64 -13.75
CA TRP A 123 8.44 -12.21 -12.56
C TRP A 123 9.70 -11.49 -12.08
N ILE A 124 9.97 -11.63 -10.78
CA ILE A 124 11.18 -11.15 -10.11
C ILE A 124 11.77 -12.30 -9.31
N LEU A 125 13.03 -12.65 -9.59
CA LEU A 125 13.84 -13.54 -8.78
C LEU A 125 14.75 -12.69 -7.87
N MET A 126 14.64 -12.87 -6.56
CA MET A 126 15.34 -12.06 -5.56
C MET A 126 15.84 -12.88 -4.36
N GLU A 127 16.77 -12.32 -3.60
CA GLU A 127 17.25 -12.92 -2.35
C GLU A 127 16.11 -13.07 -1.33
N LEU A 128 16.08 -14.20 -0.61
CA LEU A 128 15.18 -14.39 0.52
C LEU A 128 15.69 -13.57 1.72
N ILE A 129 14.85 -12.67 2.25
CA ILE A 129 15.15 -11.95 3.49
C ILE A 129 15.06 -12.92 4.68
N PRO A 130 16.09 -12.97 5.55
CA PRO A 130 16.07 -13.83 6.73
C PRO A 130 15.06 -13.31 7.77
N GLY A 131 14.53 -14.22 8.58
CA GLY A 131 13.57 -13.90 9.64
C GLY A 131 12.12 -14.16 9.25
N LYS A 132 11.20 -13.61 10.04
CA LYS A 132 9.75 -13.71 9.84
C LYS A 132 9.13 -12.32 9.89
N SER A 133 7.90 -12.20 9.39
CA SER A 133 7.12 -10.98 9.53
C SER A 133 6.98 -10.61 11.01
N LEU A 134 7.07 -9.32 11.31
CA LEU A 134 6.89 -8.73 12.63
C LEU A 134 5.54 -9.10 13.24
N TYR A 135 4.52 -9.32 12.43
CA TYR A 135 3.19 -9.73 12.85
C TYR A 135 3.22 -10.95 13.79
N TYR A 136 4.01 -11.97 13.45
CA TYR A 136 4.14 -13.18 14.27
C TYR A 136 4.95 -12.99 15.57
N HIS A 137 5.68 -11.89 15.68
CA HIS A 137 6.55 -11.61 16.82
C HIS A 137 5.97 -10.54 17.75
N TRP A 138 5.10 -9.66 17.25
CA TRP A 138 4.68 -8.44 17.95
C TRP A 138 4.15 -8.69 19.36
N ARG A 139 3.24 -9.66 19.52
CA ARG A 139 2.64 -10.00 20.83
C ARG A 139 3.67 -10.48 21.86
N ASN A 140 4.82 -10.97 21.41
CA ASN A 140 5.88 -11.50 22.26
C ASN A 140 6.97 -10.47 22.57
N LEU A 141 6.97 -9.30 21.91
CA LEU A 141 7.95 -8.24 22.16
C LEU A 141 7.56 -7.44 23.41
N THR A 142 8.55 -7.06 24.22
CA THR A 142 8.33 -6.09 25.30
C THR A 142 8.10 -4.70 24.74
N MET A 143 7.48 -3.81 25.52
CA MET A 143 7.33 -2.40 25.12
C MET A 143 8.67 -1.70 24.87
N GLU A 144 9.75 -2.10 25.56
CA GLU A 144 11.10 -1.59 25.29
C GLU A 144 11.59 -2.01 23.90
N GLN A 145 11.42 -3.29 23.53
CA GLN A 145 11.76 -3.79 22.20
C GLN A 145 10.93 -3.12 21.10
N LYS A 146 9.62 -2.97 21.32
CA LYS A 146 8.71 -2.26 20.40
C LYS A 146 9.14 -0.80 20.22
N THR A 147 9.52 -0.12 21.31
CA THR A 147 10.06 1.25 21.28
C THR A 147 11.31 1.34 20.41
N THR A 148 12.30 0.45 20.63
CA THR A 148 13.52 0.41 19.81
C THR A 148 13.22 0.13 18.34
N LEU A 149 12.31 -0.81 18.06
CA LEU A 149 11.89 -1.14 16.70
C LEU A 149 11.25 0.07 16.01
N VAL A 150 10.32 0.76 16.67
CA VAL A 150 9.63 1.93 16.10
C VAL A 150 10.58 3.10 15.88
N GLN A 151 11.54 3.33 16.79
CA GLN A 151 12.62 4.29 16.56
C GLN A 151 13.45 3.93 15.33
N ARG A 152 13.73 2.64 15.13
CA ARG A 152 14.45 2.16 13.94
C ARG A 152 13.63 2.35 12.67
N VAL A 153 12.32 2.12 12.69
CA VAL A 153 11.42 2.40 11.55
C VAL A 153 11.48 3.89 11.17
N ALA A 154 11.40 4.80 12.15
CA ALA A 154 11.55 6.24 11.92
C ALA A 154 12.90 6.59 11.27
N GLU A 155 14.01 6.00 11.73
CA GLU A 155 15.34 6.19 11.13
C GLU A 155 15.44 5.71 9.68
N LEU A 156 14.75 4.61 9.35
CA LEU A 156 14.71 4.08 7.99
C LEU A 156 13.87 4.98 7.08
N GLN A 157 12.68 5.41 7.51
CA GLN A 157 11.84 6.33 6.75
C GLN A 157 12.50 7.70 6.55
N ALA A 158 13.16 8.25 7.57
CA ALA A 158 13.90 9.51 7.44
C ALA A 158 14.99 9.47 6.34
N GLN A 159 15.60 8.31 6.08
CA GLN A 159 16.55 8.14 4.97
C GLN A 159 15.87 8.20 3.60
N LEU A 160 14.62 7.76 3.46
CA LEU A 160 13.86 7.96 2.22
C LEU A 160 13.46 9.44 2.05
N PHE A 161 13.17 10.10 3.17
CA PHE A 161 12.75 11.50 3.17
C PHE A 161 13.91 12.48 3.00
N GLN A 162 15.16 12.00 3.08
CA GLN A 162 16.33 12.86 2.84
C GLN A 162 16.41 13.39 1.40
N PHE A 163 15.66 12.78 0.47
CA PHE A 163 15.51 13.21 -0.93
C PHE A 163 14.37 14.22 -1.13
N CYS A 164 13.59 14.47 -0.07
CA CYS A 164 12.63 15.57 0.05
C CYS A 164 13.39 16.88 0.39
N PRO A 165 12.77 18.08 0.35
CA PRO A 165 13.42 19.38 0.53
C PRO A 165 14.26 19.58 1.81
N ILE A 166 14.21 18.61 2.74
CA ILE A 166 14.67 18.77 4.13
C ILE A 166 15.98 18.03 4.40
N GLY A 167 16.47 17.16 3.50
CA GLY A 167 17.63 16.31 3.80
C GLY A 167 18.83 16.31 2.85
N GLY A 168 18.81 16.94 1.67
CA GLY A 168 19.96 16.82 0.76
C GLY A 168 19.92 17.53 -0.59
N SER A 169 20.99 17.32 -1.37
CA SER A 169 21.23 17.93 -2.69
C SER A 169 20.64 17.12 -3.87
N ALA A 170 20.27 15.86 -3.65
CA ALA A 170 19.66 14.99 -4.67
C ALA A 170 18.15 14.95 -4.43
N THR A 171 17.35 15.39 -5.39
CA THR A 171 15.89 15.43 -5.23
C THR A 171 15.20 14.77 -6.40
N VAL A 172 14.39 13.76 -6.07
CA VAL A 172 13.37 13.23 -6.98
C VAL A 172 12.33 14.33 -7.19
N ARG A 173 11.92 14.52 -8.45
CA ARG A 173 10.95 15.55 -8.81
C ARG A 173 9.87 14.97 -9.69
N GLY A 174 8.65 15.38 -9.41
CA GLY A 174 7.45 14.81 -10.02
C GLY A 174 6.94 13.60 -9.24
N ILE A 175 5.65 13.33 -9.44
CA ILE A 175 4.91 12.28 -8.78
C ILE A 175 4.74 11.13 -9.79
N GLY A 176 5.27 9.97 -9.44
CA GLY A 176 5.39 8.86 -10.39
C GLY A 176 6.19 7.69 -9.84
N THR A 177 5.99 6.50 -10.41
CA THR A 177 6.79 5.32 -10.09
C THR A 177 8.15 5.44 -10.77
N LEU A 178 9.21 5.05 -10.06
CA LEU A 178 10.58 5.26 -10.53
C LEU A 178 10.93 4.36 -11.74
N GLY A 179 11.49 4.96 -12.79
CA GLY A 179 12.07 4.27 -13.94
C GLY A 179 11.08 3.46 -14.78
N THR A 180 9.79 3.82 -14.78
CA THR A 180 8.77 3.13 -15.59
C THR A 180 8.90 3.46 -17.08
N ASP A 181 9.13 4.74 -17.41
CA ASP A 181 9.15 5.27 -18.78
C ASP A 181 10.54 5.75 -19.25
N THR A 182 11.58 5.61 -18.42
CA THR A 182 12.92 6.15 -18.65
C THR A 182 14.01 5.08 -18.51
N THR A 183 15.14 5.27 -19.20
CA THR A 183 16.33 4.43 -18.99
C THR A 183 17.03 4.73 -17.66
N GLU A 184 16.78 5.90 -17.10
CA GLU A 184 17.24 6.33 -15.77
C GLU A 184 16.25 5.82 -14.73
N PHE A 185 16.74 5.03 -13.77
CA PHE A 185 15.89 4.30 -12.82
C PHE A 185 15.42 5.16 -11.65
N ASP A 186 15.96 6.36 -11.48
CA ASP A 186 15.68 7.30 -10.39
C ASP A 186 14.79 8.48 -10.81
N ILE A 187 14.34 8.49 -12.07
CA ILE A 187 13.38 9.48 -12.59
C ILE A 187 11.95 8.91 -12.48
N PRO A 188 10.99 9.66 -11.89
CA PRO A 188 9.58 9.29 -11.91
C PRO A 188 9.04 9.24 -13.34
N GLY A 189 8.39 8.14 -13.71
CA GLY A 189 7.53 8.03 -14.89
C GLY A 189 6.06 8.01 -14.48
N ARG A 190 5.21 7.28 -15.21
CA ARG A 190 3.82 7.08 -14.81
C ARG A 190 3.70 6.41 -13.43
N ILE A 191 2.64 6.73 -12.69
CA ILE A 191 2.25 6.04 -11.47
C ILE A 191 1.74 4.65 -11.83
N VAL A 192 2.26 3.65 -11.13
CA VAL A 192 1.67 2.32 -11.02
C VAL A 192 0.96 2.27 -9.68
N SER A 193 -0.37 2.32 -9.69
CA SER A 193 -1.19 2.10 -8.49
C SER A 193 -2.56 1.57 -8.87
N TYR A 194 -3.17 0.84 -7.94
CA TYR A 194 -4.43 0.13 -8.15
C TYR A 194 -5.56 0.99 -8.74
N PRO A 195 -5.81 2.24 -8.27
CA PRO A 195 -6.87 3.09 -8.82
C PRO A 195 -6.74 3.41 -10.31
N PHE A 196 -5.54 3.29 -10.90
CA PHE A 196 -5.35 3.51 -12.33
C PHE A 196 -5.54 2.25 -13.17
N VAL A 197 -5.52 1.06 -12.57
CA VAL A 197 -5.38 -0.22 -13.30
C VAL A 197 -6.52 -1.18 -13.03
N GLU A 198 -7.35 -0.89 -12.03
CA GLU A 198 -8.55 -1.64 -11.68
C GLU A 198 -9.53 -1.69 -12.86
N GLY A 199 -10.00 -2.90 -13.21
CA GLY A 199 -11.05 -3.11 -14.21
C GLY A 199 -10.85 -2.30 -15.50
N ASN A 200 -11.83 -1.45 -15.82
CA ASN A 200 -11.87 -0.58 -16.99
C ASN A 200 -10.98 0.67 -16.85
N CYS A 201 -10.53 1.03 -15.64
CA CYS A 201 -9.70 2.22 -15.40
C CYS A 201 -8.39 2.16 -16.18
N TYR A 202 -7.88 0.96 -16.44
CA TYR A 202 -6.72 0.74 -17.31
C TYR A 202 -6.88 1.37 -18.70
N ASP A 203 -8.09 1.32 -19.26
CA ASP A 203 -8.41 1.72 -20.62
C ASP A 203 -8.87 3.19 -20.72
N TYR A 204 -8.96 3.92 -19.59
CA TYR A 204 -9.29 5.33 -19.60
C TYR A 204 -8.17 6.19 -20.18
N ASP A 205 -8.52 7.06 -21.14
CA ASP A 205 -7.66 8.12 -21.66
C ASP A 205 -7.52 9.27 -20.64
N ILE A 206 -6.83 8.98 -19.54
CA ILE A 206 -6.53 9.89 -18.44
C ILE A 206 -5.01 9.85 -18.19
N PRO A 207 -4.35 11.00 -18.02
CA PRO A 207 -2.92 11.03 -17.70
C PRO A 207 -2.59 10.22 -16.43
N ARG A 208 -1.50 9.47 -16.47
CA ARG A 208 -0.99 8.68 -15.33
C ARG A 208 0.32 9.21 -14.76
N GLY A 209 0.73 10.38 -15.22
CA GLY A 209 2.01 10.98 -14.89
C GLY A 209 3.14 10.64 -15.88
N PRO A 210 4.39 10.98 -15.53
CA PRO A 210 4.77 11.62 -14.27
C PRO A 210 4.07 12.96 -14.09
N PHE A 211 3.42 13.16 -12.94
CA PHE A 211 2.73 14.41 -12.65
C PHE A 211 3.72 15.43 -12.13
N ARG A 212 3.54 16.69 -12.52
CA ARG A 212 4.45 17.76 -12.10
C ARG A 212 4.06 18.35 -10.75
N SER A 213 2.83 18.12 -10.30
CA SER A 213 2.29 18.67 -9.07
C SER A 213 1.18 17.80 -8.50
N SER A 214 0.96 17.94 -7.19
CA SER A 214 -0.17 17.32 -6.48
C SER A 214 -1.51 17.69 -7.11
N HIS A 215 -1.66 18.92 -7.63
CA HIS A 215 -2.84 19.36 -8.37
C HIS A 215 -3.13 18.46 -9.58
N ASP A 216 -2.13 18.24 -10.44
CA ASP A 216 -2.30 17.47 -11.68
C ASP A 216 -2.61 15.99 -11.40
N TRP A 217 -1.97 15.44 -10.37
CA TRP A 217 -2.18 14.06 -9.93
C TRP A 217 -3.61 13.87 -9.38
N LEU A 218 -4.02 14.71 -8.43
CA LEU A 218 -5.34 14.61 -7.79
C LEU A 218 -6.46 14.93 -8.78
N TYR A 219 -6.25 15.85 -9.72
CA TYR A 219 -7.20 16.08 -10.81
C TYR A 219 -7.45 14.82 -11.64
N SER A 220 -6.37 14.09 -11.97
CA SER A 220 -6.46 12.85 -12.74
C SER A 220 -7.16 11.74 -11.94
N ARG A 221 -6.90 11.62 -10.64
CA ARG A 221 -7.64 10.72 -9.73
C ARG A 221 -9.13 11.06 -9.69
N LEU A 222 -9.51 12.33 -9.54
CA LEU A 222 -10.91 12.76 -9.56
C LEU A 222 -11.59 12.47 -10.90
N GLU A 223 -10.85 12.51 -12.02
CA GLU A 223 -11.40 12.16 -13.32
C GLU A 223 -11.62 10.66 -13.49
N ILE A 224 -10.78 9.82 -12.88
CA ILE A 224 -10.99 8.36 -12.82
C ILE A 224 -12.25 8.06 -12.01
N ILE A 225 -12.34 8.60 -10.78
CA ILE A 225 -13.50 8.40 -9.90
C ILE A 225 -14.77 8.84 -10.61
N ARG A 226 -14.77 10.03 -11.24
CA ARG A 226 -15.92 10.52 -12.01
C ARG A 226 -16.35 9.56 -13.12
N ARG A 227 -15.41 8.92 -13.83
CA ARG A 227 -15.74 7.98 -14.91
C ARG A 227 -16.27 6.67 -14.35
N GLN A 228 -15.61 6.09 -13.34
CA GLN A 228 -16.12 4.90 -12.65
C GLN A 228 -17.55 5.11 -12.16
N LYS A 229 -17.82 6.21 -11.44
CA LYS A 229 -19.17 6.47 -10.91
C LYS A 229 -20.24 6.74 -11.98
N LEU A 230 -19.85 7.19 -13.17
CA LEU A 230 -20.78 7.23 -14.30
C LEU A 230 -21.08 5.83 -14.85
N GLU A 231 -20.08 4.96 -14.95
CA GLU A 231 -20.27 3.56 -15.35
C GLU A 231 -21.12 2.81 -14.30
N ASP A 232 -20.84 2.99 -13.01
CA ASP A 232 -21.62 2.42 -11.90
C ASP A 232 -23.09 2.88 -11.98
N MET A 233 -23.33 4.16 -12.24
CA MET A 233 -24.68 4.72 -12.40
C MET A 233 -25.41 4.17 -13.64
N GLU A 234 -24.70 3.89 -14.74
CA GLU A 234 -25.27 3.25 -15.93
C GLU A 234 -25.56 1.76 -15.71
N ALA A 235 -24.77 1.10 -14.86
CA ALA A 235 -24.89 -0.32 -14.53
C ALA A 235 -25.81 -0.62 -13.34
N ALA A 236 -26.20 0.40 -12.56
CA ALA A 236 -26.99 0.26 -11.34
C ALA A 236 -28.25 -0.61 -11.54
N GLU A 237 -28.41 -1.62 -10.68
CA GLU A 237 -29.54 -2.55 -10.74
C GLU A 237 -30.76 -2.04 -9.97
N ASP A 238 -30.53 -1.19 -8.96
CA ASP A 238 -31.57 -0.59 -8.12
C ASP A 238 -31.33 0.91 -7.84
N GLU A 239 -32.24 1.50 -7.05
CA GLU A 239 -32.22 2.92 -6.70
C GLU A 239 -31.12 3.24 -5.68
N ASP A 240 -30.78 2.31 -4.79
CA ASP A 240 -29.79 2.51 -3.75
C ASP A 240 -28.37 2.60 -4.36
N ASP A 241 -28.03 1.67 -5.26
CA ASP A 241 -26.78 1.69 -6.04
C ASP A 241 -26.60 3.01 -6.80
N ARG A 242 -27.70 3.47 -7.40
CA ARG A 242 -27.74 4.71 -8.16
C ARG A 242 -27.55 5.93 -7.26
N GLU A 243 -28.20 5.97 -6.11
CA GLU A 243 -28.05 7.06 -5.13
C GLU A 243 -26.60 7.16 -4.63
N VAL A 244 -25.94 6.03 -4.36
CA VAL A 244 -24.52 5.98 -3.97
C VAL A 244 -23.63 6.57 -5.07
N ALA A 245 -23.83 6.17 -6.32
CA ALA A 245 -23.08 6.70 -7.45
C ALA A 245 -23.33 8.20 -7.68
N GLU A 246 -24.58 8.65 -7.57
CA GLU A 246 -24.96 10.07 -7.72
C GLU A 246 -24.33 10.94 -6.62
N ALA A 247 -24.35 10.47 -5.36
CA ALA A 247 -23.68 11.16 -4.25
C ALA A 247 -22.17 11.26 -4.49
N ALA A 248 -21.51 10.18 -4.93
CA ALA A 248 -20.07 10.18 -5.20
C ALA A 248 -19.69 11.12 -6.35
N LEU A 249 -20.57 11.24 -7.36
CA LEU A 249 -20.42 12.22 -8.43
C LEU A 249 -20.57 13.67 -7.92
N GLU A 250 -21.51 13.95 -7.01
CA GLU A 250 -21.63 15.27 -6.36
C GLU A 250 -20.37 15.59 -5.54
N ALA A 251 -19.91 14.65 -4.72
CA ALA A 251 -18.67 14.80 -3.94
C ALA A 251 -17.47 15.10 -4.84
N THR A 252 -17.32 14.36 -5.95
CA THR A 252 -16.25 14.58 -6.93
C THR A 252 -16.31 15.98 -7.54
N GLN A 253 -17.50 16.53 -7.80
CA GLN A 253 -17.66 17.89 -8.32
C GLN A 253 -17.19 18.95 -7.31
N HIS A 254 -17.55 18.80 -6.04
CA HIS A 254 -17.12 19.70 -4.98
C HIS A 254 -15.61 19.57 -4.70
N LEU A 255 -15.06 18.36 -4.69
CA LEU A 255 -13.60 18.15 -4.58
C LEU A 255 -12.85 18.82 -5.73
N LYS A 256 -13.34 18.71 -6.97
CA LYS A 256 -12.76 19.43 -8.12
C LYS A 256 -12.80 20.94 -7.96
N SER A 257 -13.83 21.49 -7.31
CA SER A 257 -13.98 22.94 -7.10
C SER A 257 -12.98 23.49 -6.08
N VAL A 258 -12.70 22.73 -5.01
CA VAL A 258 -11.80 23.13 -3.92
C VAL A 258 -10.33 22.74 -4.18
N LEU A 259 -10.08 21.80 -5.09
CA LEU A 259 -8.73 21.39 -5.50
C LEU A 259 -7.76 22.57 -5.73
N PRO A 260 -8.07 23.61 -6.55
CA PRO A 260 -7.14 24.74 -6.74
C PRO A 260 -6.92 25.62 -5.51
N LYS A 261 -7.79 25.53 -4.48
CA LYS A 261 -7.62 26.28 -3.22
C LYS A 261 -6.61 25.59 -2.30
N ILE A 262 -6.65 24.25 -2.23
CA ILE A 262 -5.79 23.44 -1.36
C ILE A 262 -4.47 23.09 -2.07
N PHE A 263 -4.56 22.78 -3.36
CA PHE A 263 -3.44 22.48 -4.23
C PHE A 263 -3.42 23.47 -5.40
N PRO A 264 -2.82 24.66 -5.24
CA PRO A 264 -2.72 25.62 -6.32
C PRO A 264 -1.98 25.03 -7.53
N PRO A 265 -2.45 25.27 -8.77
CA PRO A 265 -1.74 24.85 -9.96
C PRO A 265 -0.29 25.37 -9.99
N LEU A 266 0.65 24.53 -10.39
CA LEU A 266 2.06 24.87 -10.42
C LEU A 266 2.35 25.97 -11.46
N GLN A 267 2.87 27.11 -10.99
CA GLN A 267 3.18 28.28 -11.84
C GLN A 267 4.60 28.22 -12.47
N GLY A 268 5.44 27.26 -12.05
CA GLY A 268 6.85 27.15 -12.46
C GLY A 268 7.16 26.02 -13.45
N TYR A 269 8.40 26.00 -13.95
CA TYR A 269 8.92 24.93 -14.84
C TYR A 269 9.37 23.69 -14.09
N GLU A 270 9.86 23.82 -12.86
CA GLU A 270 10.30 22.67 -12.06
C GLU A 270 9.09 21.94 -11.48
N ALA A 271 9.08 20.61 -11.58
CA ALA A 271 8.11 19.78 -10.89
C ALA A 271 8.32 19.83 -9.36
N GLU A 272 7.23 19.55 -8.64
CA GLU A 272 7.18 19.41 -7.19
C GLU A 272 8.26 18.42 -6.72
N ARG A 273 8.87 18.71 -5.57
CA ARG A 273 9.86 17.81 -4.96
C ARG A 273 9.13 16.68 -4.26
N THR A 274 9.62 15.47 -4.44
CA THR A 274 8.99 14.25 -3.92
C THR A 274 10.03 13.36 -3.26
N ALA A 275 9.55 12.36 -2.53
CA ALA A 275 10.37 11.32 -1.93
C ALA A 275 9.74 9.96 -2.15
N VAL A 276 10.56 8.91 -2.26
CA VAL A 276 10.06 7.53 -2.28
C VAL A 276 9.35 7.28 -0.96
N TRP A 277 8.10 6.85 -1.03
CA TRP A 277 7.27 6.60 0.14
C TRP A 277 6.69 5.20 0.08
N HIS A 278 7.01 4.41 1.09
CA HIS A 278 6.39 3.10 1.28
C HIS A 278 5.06 3.30 2.00
N HIS A 279 3.96 3.12 1.28
CA HIS A 279 2.62 3.36 1.81
C HIS A 279 2.24 2.31 2.86
N ASP A 280 2.62 1.04 2.65
CA ASP A 280 2.27 -0.04 3.58
C ASP A 280 3.43 -0.49 4.50
N ILE A 281 3.93 0.40 5.36
CA ILE A 281 4.83 -0.01 6.45
C ILE A 281 4.00 -0.65 7.57
N SER A 282 3.54 -1.87 7.35
CA SER A 282 2.74 -2.70 8.28
C SER A 282 3.58 -3.77 8.97
N GLN A 283 3.00 -4.47 9.94
CA GLN A 283 3.67 -5.61 10.58
C GLN A 283 3.94 -6.77 9.61
N MET A 284 3.18 -6.87 8.52
CA MET A 284 3.35 -7.90 7.50
C MET A 284 4.62 -7.65 6.67
N ASN A 285 4.93 -6.39 6.40
CA ASN A 285 6.00 -5.96 5.50
C ASN A 285 7.33 -5.62 6.19
N ILE A 286 7.40 -5.75 7.52
CA ILE A 286 8.63 -5.65 8.31
C ILE A 286 9.09 -7.06 8.70
N MET A 287 10.30 -7.44 8.26
CA MET A 287 10.93 -8.72 8.62
C MET A 287 11.84 -8.53 9.84
N VAL A 288 11.78 -9.46 10.79
CA VAL A 288 12.59 -9.46 12.01
C VAL A 288 13.27 -10.81 12.28
N ASP A 289 14.41 -10.76 12.96
CA ASP A 289 15.05 -11.93 13.56
C ASP A 289 14.41 -12.34 14.90
N GLU A 290 14.89 -13.42 15.52
CA GLU A 290 14.41 -13.90 16.83
C GLU A 290 14.61 -12.88 17.96
N GLY A 291 15.55 -11.93 17.81
CA GLY A 291 15.79 -10.86 18.77
C GLY A 291 14.88 -9.64 18.59
N GLY A 292 14.05 -9.62 17.55
CA GLY A 292 13.21 -8.48 17.18
C GLY A 292 13.95 -7.39 16.40
N ASN A 293 15.15 -7.67 15.86
CA ASN A 293 15.87 -6.72 15.02
C ASN A 293 15.34 -6.78 13.59
N ILE A 294 15.17 -5.61 12.97
CA ILE A 294 14.73 -5.51 11.57
C ILE A 294 15.79 -6.11 10.64
N THR A 295 15.41 -7.13 9.88
CA THR A 295 16.24 -7.81 8.89
C THR A 295 15.91 -7.42 7.45
N GLY A 296 14.72 -6.86 7.21
CA GLY A 296 14.29 -6.40 5.89
C GLY A 296 12.98 -5.65 5.90
N ILE A 297 12.80 -4.76 4.94
CA ILE A 297 11.50 -4.18 4.54
C ILE A 297 11.18 -4.76 3.16
N VAL A 298 10.04 -5.43 3.04
CA VAL A 298 9.59 -6.09 1.81
C VAL A 298 8.39 -5.35 1.23
N ASP A 299 7.93 -5.82 0.08
CA ASP A 299 6.73 -5.33 -0.61
C ASP A 299 6.81 -3.89 -1.13
N TRP A 300 7.78 -3.68 -2.03
CA TRP A 300 7.98 -2.39 -2.70
C TRP A 300 7.19 -2.29 -4.02
N GLU A 301 6.06 -3.00 -4.10
CA GLU A 301 5.19 -2.94 -5.26
C GLU A 301 4.35 -1.66 -5.27
N CYS A 302 4.02 -1.16 -6.46
CA CYS A 302 3.16 0.03 -6.63
C CYS A 302 3.64 1.29 -5.85
N ILE A 303 4.92 1.35 -5.50
CA ILE A 303 5.53 2.51 -4.85
C ILE A 303 5.74 3.63 -5.86
N PHE A 304 5.51 4.87 -5.43
CA PHE A 304 5.79 6.06 -6.23
C PHE A 304 6.49 7.12 -5.39
N ALA A 305 7.14 8.06 -6.07
CA ALA A 305 7.68 9.26 -5.44
C ALA A 305 6.52 10.18 -5.06
N ALA A 306 6.25 10.31 -3.77
CA ALA A 306 5.10 11.01 -3.23
C ALA A 306 5.44 12.45 -2.82
N PRO A 307 4.47 13.39 -2.89
CA PRO A 307 4.58 14.73 -2.32
C PRO A 307 4.91 14.74 -0.82
N SER A 308 5.47 15.85 -0.34
CA SER A 308 5.88 16.00 1.06
C SER A 308 4.72 15.88 2.06
N TRP A 309 3.49 16.17 1.65
CA TRP A 309 2.31 16.08 2.51
C TRP A 309 1.73 14.67 2.62
N ILE A 310 2.06 13.77 1.69
CA ILE A 310 1.69 12.34 1.81
C ILE A 310 2.63 11.64 2.78
N ILE A 311 3.92 11.97 2.73
CA ILE A 311 4.94 11.27 3.54
C ILE A 311 4.84 11.56 5.04
N THR A 312 4.02 12.53 5.45
CA THR A 312 3.72 12.85 6.86
C THR A 312 2.66 11.92 7.46
N LYS A 313 1.99 11.08 6.66
CA LYS A 313 1.06 10.08 7.18
C LYS A 313 1.76 9.16 8.19
N THR A 314 1.05 8.87 9.27
CA THR A 314 1.51 7.89 10.27
C THR A 314 1.65 6.53 9.57
N PRO A 315 2.75 5.78 9.79
CA PRO A 315 2.92 4.45 9.21
C PRO A 315 1.79 3.50 9.62
N HIS A 316 1.37 2.61 8.72
CA HIS A 316 0.32 1.61 8.98
C HIS A 316 0.59 0.75 10.23
N LEU A 317 1.86 0.55 10.59
CA LEU A 317 2.28 -0.08 11.85
C LEU A 317 1.60 0.52 13.09
N LEU A 318 1.27 1.82 13.06
CA LEU A 318 0.82 2.65 14.19
C LEU A 318 -0.53 3.35 13.91
N HIS A 319 -1.36 2.79 13.03
CA HIS A 319 -2.59 3.44 12.53
C HIS A 319 -3.88 3.07 13.29
N ASN A 320 -3.79 2.31 14.39
CA ASN A 320 -4.99 1.92 15.16
C ASN A 320 -5.62 3.10 15.91
N THR A 321 -6.88 2.91 16.32
CA THR A 321 -7.65 3.81 17.18
C THR A 321 -6.88 4.17 18.45
N GLU A 322 -6.98 5.44 18.86
CA GLU A 322 -6.28 5.92 20.05
C GLU A 322 -6.90 5.36 21.34
N ARG A 323 -6.03 4.85 22.20
CA ARG A 323 -6.36 4.33 23.54
C ARG A 323 -5.26 4.72 24.53
N ASP A 324 -5.61 5.58 25.48
CA ASP A 324 -4.64 6.03 26.49
C ASP A 324 -4.47 5.05 27.66
N GLU A 325 -5.50 4.26 27.98
CA GLU A 325 -5.48 3.35 29.12
C GLU A 325 -5.13 1.91 28.69
N GLU A 326 -4.14 1.32 29.36
CA GLU A 326 -3.74 -0.06 29.13
C GLU A 326 -4.89 -1.03 29.50
N PRO A 327 -5.30 -1.94 28.60
CA PRO A 327 -6.38 -2.87 28.89
C PRO A 327 -5.97 -3.88 29.96
N ARG A 328 -6.81 -4.03 30.98
CA ARG A 328 -6.58 -5.01 32.04
C ARG A 328 -7.04 -6.38 31.59
N ARG A 329 -6.10 -7.31 31.40
CA ARG A 329 -6.33 -8.67 30.90
C ARG A 329 -7.48 -9.42 31.62
N ASP A 330 -7.65 -9.21 32.92
CA ASP A 330 -8.67 -9.88 33.73
C ASP A 330 -10.10 -9.38 33.47
N GLU A 331 -10.27 -8.22 32.83
CA GLU A 331 -11.58 -7.65 32.48
C GLU A 331 -12.15 -8.24 31.18
N TYR A 332 -11.36 -9.04 30.45
CA TYR A 332 -11.74 -9.65 29.18
C TYR A 332 -12.11 -11.12 29.36
N GLY A 333 -13.09 -11.56 28.57
CA GLY A 333 -13.53 -12.95 28.51
C GLY A 333 -12.44 -13.87 27.96
N ASP A 334 -12.58 -15.15 28.28
CA ASP A 334 -11.70 -16.18 27.74
C ASP A 334 -12.11 -16.52 26.30
N GLU A 335 -11.14 -16.97 25.51
CA GLU A 335 -11.36 -17.38 24.13
C GLU A 335 -12.24 -18.63 24.06
N THR A 336 -13.31 -18.58 23.25
CA THR A 336 -14.14 -19.76 22.98
C THR A 336 -13.60 -20.56 21.81
N GLU A 337 -14.04 -21.82 21.65
CA GLU A 337 -13.69 -22.60 20.47
C GLU A 337 -14.28 -22.02 19.18
N GLU A 338 -15.44 -21.36 19.28
CA GLU A 338 -16.04 -20.64 18.16
C GLU A 338 -15.16 -19.46 17.72
N ASP A 339 -14.59 -18.71 18.68
CA ASP A 339 -13.67 -17.62 18.37
C ASP A 339 -12.40 -18.14 17.68
N ARG A 340 -11.82 -19.25 18.19
CA ARG A 340 -10.65 -19.88 17.56
C ARG A 340 -10.92 -20.33 16.14
N GLU A 341 -12.09 -20.92 15.90
CA GLU A 341 -12.45 -21.40 14.58
C GLU A 341 -12.70 -20.24 13.61
N ARG A 342 -13.36 -19.16 14.06
CA ARG A 342 -13.51 -17.93 13.26
C ARG A 342 -12.16 -17.33 12.90
N GLU A 343 -11.25 -17.20 13.87
CA GLU A 343 -9.90 -16.68 13.61
C GLU A 343 -9.12 -17.56 12.62
N ARG A 344 -9.24 -18.89 12.70
CA ARG A 344 -8.65 -19.79 11.70
C ARG A 344 -9.30 -19.71 10.33
N GLN A 345 -10.59 -19.39 10.26
CA GLN A 345 -11.29 -19.22 8.98
C GLN A 345 -10.91 -17.90 8.31
N ILE A 346 -10.75 -16.83 9.09
CA ILE A 346 -10.39 -15.50 8.58
C ILE A 346 -8.90 -15.43 8.23
N ARG A 347 -8.03 -15.87 9.14
CA ARG A 347 -6.57 -15.70 9.04
C ARG A 347 -5.81 -16.98 8.72
N GLY A 348 -6.48 -18.12 8.57
CA GLY A 348 -5.86 -19.37 8.15
C GLY A 348 -4.58 -19.70 8.90
N SER A 349 -3.47 -19.75 8.16
CA SER A 349 -2.13 -20.03 8.71
C SER A 349 -1.49 -18.85 9.47
N ALA A 350 -2.05 -17.65 9.32
CA ALA A 350 -1.68 -16.43 10.03
C ALA A 350 -2.49 -16.20 11.34
N ALA A 351 -3.39 -17.11 11.71
CA ALA A 351 -4.08 -17.04 13.00
C ALA A 351 -3.06 -17.12 14.17
N LEU A 352 -3.13 -16.15 15.08
CA LEU A 352 -2.26 -16.09 16.26
C LEU A 352 -2.94 -16.77 17.46
N ASP A 353 -2.13 -17.37 18.33
CA ASP A 353 -2.60 -17.82 19.63
C ASP A 353 -3.00 -16.60 20.48
N ASN A 354 -4.23 -16.63 21.00
CA ASN A 354 -4.76 -15.57 21.84
C ASN A 354 -4.49 -15.81 23.35
N ASP A 355 -3.69 -16.80 23.72
CA ASP A 355 -3.27 -17.11 25.11
C ASP A 355 -4.47 -17.26 26.06
N GLY A 356 -5.55 -17.84 25.54
CA GLY A 356 -6.79 -18.08 26.27
C GLY A 356 -7.67 -16.84 26.50
N LYS A 357 -7.36 -15.67 25.92
CA LYS A 357 -8.23 -14.48 25.95
C LYS A 357 -8.91 -14.24 24.61
N ASN A 358 -10.09 -13.62 24.63
CA ASN A 358 -10.76 -13.26 23.39
C ASN A 358 -9.93 -12.22 22.59
N LEU A 359 -10.20 -12.13 21.29
CA LEU A 359 -9.47 -11.25 20.38
C LEU A 359 -9.53 -9.77 20.79
N LEU A 360 -10.65 -9.35 21.40
CA LEU A 360 -10.88 -7.97 21.81
C LEU A 360 -9.80 -7.45 22.79
N TYR A 361 -9.29 -8.32 23.68
CA TYR A 361 -8.16 -7.96 24.54
C TYR A 361 -6.93 -7.56 23.72
N TRP A 362 -6.61 -8.34 22.68
CA TRP A 362 -5.45 -8.13 21.84
C TRP A 362 -5.58 -6.92 20.92
N ILE A 363 -6.79 -6.66 20.41
CA ILE A 363 -7.11 -5.43 19.66
C ILE A 363 -6.88 -4.22 20.55
N HIS A 364 -7.50 -4.18 21.72
CA HIS A 364 -7.33 -3.05 22.65
C HIS A 364 -5.89 -2.91 23.16
N LEU A 365 -5.15 -4.02 23.31
CA LEU A 365 -3.74 -3.95 23.67
C LEU A 365 -2.94 -3.29 22.54
N LYS A 366 -3.20 -3.66 21.29
CA LYS A 366 -2.55 -3.05 20.12
C LYS A 366 -2.88 -1.56 19.99
N GLU A 367 -4.13 -1.15 20.17
CA GLU A 367 -4.55 0.26 20.20
C GLU A 367 -3.74 1.07 21.25
N TYR A 368 -3.63 0.53 22.47
CA TYR A 368 -2.86 1.17 23.53
C TYR A 368 -1.37 1.28 23.18
N GLU A 369 -0.77 0.18 22.70
CA GLU A 369 0.64 0.14 22.32
C GLU A 369 0.93 1.14 21.20
N ASP A 370 0.10 1.19 20.15
CA ASP A 370 0.23 2.13 19.05
C ASP A 370 0.12 3.57 19.53
N THR A 371 -0.81 3.86 20.42
CA THR A 371 -0.97 5.20 21.01
C THR A 371 0.32 5.66 21.71
N GLN A 372 1.00 4.78 22.43
CA GLN A 372 2.28 5.10 23.06
C GLN A 372 3.43 5.17 22.04
N LEU A 373 3.46 4.26 21.08
CA LEU A 373 4.54 4.15 20.10
C LEU A 373 4.47 5.25 19.02
N LYS A 374 3.29 5.77 18.69
CA LYS A 374 3.09 6.95 17.85
C LYS A 374 3.78 8.19 18.43
N LYS A 375 3.73 8.35 19.77
CA LYS A 375 4.47 9.41 20.48
C LYS A 375 5.99 9.23 20.33
N VAL A 376 6.48 7.99 20.45
CA VAL A 376 7.89 7.64 20.24
C VAL A 376 8.33 7.92 18.81
N TYR A 377 7.54 7.49 17.83
CA TYR A 377 7.78 7.70 16.41
C TYR A 377 7.90 9.18 16.08
N ASN A 378 6.90 9.98 16.45
CA ASN A 378 6.87 11.41 16.18
C ASN A 378 8.04 12.15 16.85
N MET A 379 8.36 11.82 18.10
CA MET A 379 9.53 12.38 18.78
C MET A 379 10.84 12.02 18.04
N ARG A 380 10.97 10.79 17.54
CA ARG A 380 12.15 10.37 16.79
C ARG A 380 12.24 11.06 15.43
N MET A 381 11.13 11.18 14.72
CA MET A 381 11.05 11.92 13.45
C MET A 381 11.43 13.39 13.63
N GLN A 382 10.94 14.05 14.68
CA GLN A 382 11.31 15.43 15.00
C GLN A 382 12.81 15.62 15.27
N GLN A 383 13.46 14.62 15.90
CA GLN A 383 14.91 14.64 16.12
C GLN A 383 15.71 14.49 14.82
N LEU A 384 15.19 13.69 13.87
CA LEU A 384 15.86 13.40 12.59
C LEU A 384 15.60 14.49 11.55
N LEU A 385 14.39 15.08 11.56
CA LEU A 385 13.89 16.08 10.64
C LEU A 385 13.32 17.25 11.46
N PRO A 386 14.10 18.30 11.75
CA PRO A 386 13.68 19.38 12.64
C PRO A 386 12.37 20.11 12.25
N SER A 387 12.03 20.13 10.96
CA SER A 387 10.79 20.72 10.43
C SER A 387 9.61 19.74 10.40
N TRP A 388 9.73 18.55 10.98
CA TRP A 388 8.70 17.50 10.91
C TRP A 388 7.32 17.97 11.36
N ASN A 389 7.24 18.66 12.51
CA ASN A 389 5.95 19.12 13.03
C ASN A 389 5.32 20.19 12.13
N GLU A 390 6.12 21.14 11.64
CA GLU A 390 5.64 22.16 10.70
C GLU A 390 5.09 21.51 9.42
N MET A 391 5.73 20.46 8.91
CA MET A 391 5.22 19.72 7.76
C MET A 391 3.90 19.01 8.04
N MET A 392 3.75 18.41 9.23
CA MET A 392 2.50 17.73 9.59
C MET A 392 1.36 18.73 9.67
N GLU A 393 1.59 19.87 10.34
CA GLU A 393 0.61 20.97 10.45
C GLU A 393 0.24 21.52 9.06
N ASP A 394 1.22 21.76 8.19
CA ASP A 394 0.98 22.23 6.81
C ASP A 394 0.23 21.20 5.94
N ALA A 395 0.38 19.91 6.25
CA ALA A 395 -0.22 18.80 5.49
C ALA A 395 -1.68 18.50 5.87
N GLU A 396 -2.16 18.99 7.01
CA GLU A 396 -3.48 18.66 7.56
C GLU A 396 -4.62 18.81 6.54
N MET A 397 -4.73 19.97 5.88
CA MET A 397 -5.81 20.21 4.91
C MET A 397 -5.66 19.38 3.63
N GLN A 398 -4.42 19.02 3.28
CA GLN A 398 -4.09 18.21 2.12
C GLN A 398 -4.46 16.74 2.36
N LEU A 399 -4.25 16.27 3.59
CA LEU A 399 -4.64 14.94 4.04
C LEU A 399 -6.17 14.79 4.12
N ASP A 400 -6.91 15.78 4.61
CA ASP A 400 -8.39 15.74 4.59
C ASP A 400 -8.94 15.65 3.17
N PHE A 401 -8.37 16.42 2.24
CA PHE A 401 -8.76 16.34 0.84
C PHE A 401 -8.51 14.94 0.28
N TYR A 402 -7.36 14.36 0.60
CA TYR A 402 -6.98 13.03 0.15
C TYR A 402 -7.89 11.95 0.74
N GLU A 403 -8.22 12.03 2.04
CA GLU A 403 -9.16 11.14 2.71
C GLU A 403 -10.56 11.22 2.07
N CYS A 404 -11.07 12.43 1.84
CA CYS A 404 -12.33 12.63 1.11
C CYS A 404 -12.29 12.03 -0.29
N LEU A 405 -11.16 12.15 -1.00
CA LEU A 405 -10.97 11.60 -2.34
C LEU A 405 -10.98 10.06 -2.31
N GLU A 406 -10.25 9.43 -1.39
CA GLU A 406 -10.23 7.97 -1.26
C GLU A 406 -11.60 7.44 -0.83
N GLY A 407 -12.26 8.06 0.15
CA GLY A 407 -13.63 7.69 0.56
C GLY A 407 -14.63 7.81 -0.58
N THR A 408 -14.59 8.91 -1.35
CA THR A 408 -15.46 9.09 -2.54
C THR A 408 -15.21 8.02 -3.60
N ALA A 409 -13.98 7.53 -3.77
CA ALA A 409 -13.66 6.49 -4.74
C ALA A 409 -14.41 5.18 -4.42
N ILE A 410 -14.49 4.82 -3.13
CA ILE A 410 -15.15 3.61 -2.64
C ILE A 410 -16.60 3.84 -2.18
N GLY A 411 -17.13 5.06 -2.29
CA GLY A 411 -18.50 5.43 -1.90
C GLY A 411 -18.71 5.70 -0.40
N LEU A 412 -17.66 5.59 0.42
CA LEU A 412 -17.73 5.83 1.87
C LEU A 412 -17.50 7.30 2.21
N GLY A 413 -18.18 7.80 3.25
CA GLY A 413 -18.00 9.17 3.75
C GLY A 413 -18.40 10.28 2.75
N THR A 414 -19.16 9.93 1.70
CA THR A 414 -19.50 10.84 0.59
C THR A 414 -20.26 12.09 1.05
N LEU A 415 -21.22 11.93 1.98
CA LEU A 415 -21.95 13.07 2.55
C LEU A 415 -21.04 13.99 3.37
N ALA A 416 -20.17 13.42 4.21
CA ALA A 416 -19.19 14.17 4.98
C ALA A 416 -18.24 14.95 4.05
N THR A 417 -17.80 14.32 2.95
CA THR A 417 -17.00 14.95 1.90
C THR A 417 -17.71 16.16 1.28
N ILE A 418 -18.99 16.01 0.91
CA ILE A 418 -19.78 17.11 0.33
C ILE A 418 -19.89 18.27 1.32
N HIS A 419 -20.20 17.98 2.60
CA HIS A 419 -20.30 19.00 3.65
C HIS A 419 -18.98 19.73 3.86
N TRP A 420 -17.90 18.99 4.02
CA TRP A 420 -16.54 19.52 4.19
C TRP A 420 -16.14 20.41 3.01
N ALA A 421 -16.28 19.91 1.77
CA ALA A 421 -15.91 20.67 0.58
C ALA A 421 -16.76 21.95 0.42
N LYS A 422 -18.06 21.92 0.72
CA LYS A 422 -18.93 23.12 0.73
C LYS A 422 -18.50 24.15 1.77
N SER A 423 -17.94 23.74 2.90
CA SER A 423 -17.38 24.65 3.91
C SER A 423 -16.08 25.31 3.39
N ILE A 424 -15.17 24.54 2.79
CA ILE A 424 -13.97 25.08 2.13
C ILE A 424 -14.31 26.01 0.95
N GLU A 425 -15.39 25.73 0.22
CA GLU A 425 -15.91 26.61 -0.84
C GLU A 425 -16.28 28.00 -0.30
N LYS A 426 -16.90 28.06 0.89
CA LYS A 426 -17.28 29.30 1.58
C LYS A 426 -16.09 30.04 2.22
N GLY A 427 -14.94 29.38 2.32
CA GLY A 427 -13.73 29.92 2.93
C GLY A 427 -13.59 29.59 4.41
N ASP A 428 -14.37 28.64 4.92
CA ASP A 428 -14.22 28.10 6.27
C ASP A 428 -12.98 27.17 6.31
N ILE A 429 -12.34 27.09 7.47
CA ILE A 429 -11.24 26.16 7.75
C ILE A 429 -11.78 25.15 8.76
N VAL A 430 -12.20 23.99 8.26
CA VAL A 430 -12.79 22.90 9.05
C VAL A 430 -12.07 21.59 8.74
N ARG A 431 -11.94 20.73 9.75
CA ARG A 431 -11.37 19.38 9.59
C ARG A 431 -12.46 18.38 9.22
N ILE A 432 -12.12 17.37 8.44
CA ILE A 432 -13.00 16.22 8.24
C ILE A 432 -13.20 15.49 9.59
N GLY A 433 -14.44 15.17 9.96
CA GLY A 433 -14.78 14.49 11.23
C GLY A 433 -15.12 15.38 12.44
N GLU A 434 -14.74 16.67 12.45
CA GLU A 434 -15.04 17.56 13.60
C GLU A 434 -16.53 17.97 13.71
N ASP A 435 -17.31 17.80 12.64
CA ASP A 435 -18.75 18.12 12.61
C ASP A 435 -19.69 16.93 12.97
N ASN A 436 -19.14 15.73 13.23
CA ASN A 436 -19.92 14.52 13.57
C ASN A 436 -19.86 14.17 15.06
N SER A 437 -20.38 15.05 15.93
CA SER A 437 -20.70 14.69 17.32
C SER A 437 -22.00 13.85 17.38
N GLY A 438 -22.05 12.71 16.69
CA GLY A 438 -23.28 11.92 16.61
C GLY A 438 -23.25 10.51 16.04
N ASP A 439 -22.24 10.09 15.28
CA ASP A 439 -22.23 8.70 14.77
C ASP A 439 -20.79 8.23 14.55
N SER A 440 -20.27 7.50 15.54
CA SER A 440 -18.99 6.82 15.47
C SER A 440 -19.15 5.55 14.63
N THR A 441 -18.70 5.59 13.37
CA THR A 441 -18.45 4.41 12.54
C THR A 441 -17.06 4.51 11.90
N ASP A 442 -16.04 4.84 12.70
CA ASP A 442 -14.62 4.76 12.29
C ASP A 442 -14.09 3.32 12.40
N GLY A 443 -14.88 2.33 11.99
CA GLY A 443 -14.58 0.90 12.13
C GLY A 443 -14.54 0.10 10.83
N GLU A 444 -14.90 0.68 9.68
CA GLU A 444 -15.06 -0.08 8.43
C GLU A 444 -13.93 0.12 7.42
N HIS A 445 -12.88 0.88 7.77
CA HIS A 445 -11.69 1.01 6.91
C HIS A 445 -10.79 -0.23 6.90
N GLU A 446 -10.95 -1.16 7.84
CA GLU A 446 -10.13 -2.37 7.92
C GLU A 446 -10.66 -3.55 7.10
N GLU A 447 -11.97 -3.65 6.80
CA GLU A 447 -12.49 -4.78 6.01
C GLU A 447 -12.16 -4.66 4.51
N ALA A 448 -12.09 -3.44 3.95
CA ALA A 448 -11.80 -3.26 2.52
C ALA A 448 -10.33 -3.51 2.14
N GLU A 449 -9.37 -3.23 3.03
CA GLU A 449 -7.95 -3.57 2.80
C GLU A 449 -7.61 -5.00 3.29
N HIS A 450 -8.33 -5.54 4.28
CA HIS A 450 -8.19 -6.94 4.64
C HIS A 450 -8.82 -7.90 3.62
N GLU A 451 -9.90 -7.53 2.91
CA GLU A 451 -10.47 -8.37 1.85
C GLU A 451 -9.56 -8.55 0.62
N GLU A 452 -8.59 -7.66 0.40
CA GLU A 452 -7.53 -7.88 -0.60
C GLU A 452 -6.50 -8.94 -0.17
N HIS A 453 -6.38 -9.17 1.15
CA HIS A 453 -5.62 -10.29 1.74
C HIS A 453 -6.47 -11.53 2.00
N GLU A 454 -7.79 -11.43 1.97
CA GLU A 454 -8.69 -12.57 2.14
C GLU A 454 -8.92 -13.31 0.82
N GLY A 455 -8.12 -14.35 0.66
CA GLY A 455 -8.25 -15.37 -0.38
C GLY A 455 -7.24 -16.47 -0.12
N GLU A 456 -7.14 -16.87 1.15
CA GLU A 456 -6.18 -17.83 1.67
C GLU A 456 -6.58 -19.27 1.29
N GLU A 457 -5.82 -19.87 0.39
CA GLU A 457 -5.46 -21.31 0.41
C GLU A 457 -3.96 -21.47 0.16
#